data_AF-A0A2D5QC28-F1
#
_entry.id   AF-A0A2D5QC28-F1
#
_cell.length_a   1.000
_cell.length_b   1.000
_cell.length_c   1.000
_cell.angle_alpha   90.00
_cell.angle_beta   90.00
_cell.angle_gamma   90.00
#
_symmetry.space_group_name_H-M   'P 1'
#
loop_
_entity.id
_entity.type
_entity.pdbx_description
1 polymer ?
#
loop_
_entity_poly.entity_id
_entity_poly.type
_entity_poly.pdbx_seq_one_letter_code
_entity_poly.pdbx_strand_id
1 'polypeptide(L)'
;MSDESINEIQKLIFVSFSEDKNLTISDLERLWSLELQWMMPEEASLVIKKLIQSGWLVLENNLVFPVNLDKQNFPSLGWQPMLRIISSPPIFIPESVPSVEKEDSESEIVVNVIQSEKNPSPSKHPPDRSESNIPTLIRFIAKKSKIDNREVVRRAQRKRRSLGPVTLWMALALVAREQGLDMVEVSSLVEPV
;
A
#
# COMPACT_ATOMS: atom_id res chain seq x y z
N MET A 1 12.72 -3.45 -27.92
CA MET A 1 11.47 -4.24 -27.85
C MET A 1 11.47 -5.18 -26.65
N SER A 2 12.57 -5.90 -26.38
CA SER A 2 12.74 -6.75 -25.19
C SER A 2 12.65 -5.93 -23.89
N ASP A 3 13.36 -4.81 -23.83
CA ASP A 3 13.56 -4.08 -22.57
C ASP A 3 12.28 -3.39 -22.08
N GLU A 4 11.46 -2.92 -23.02
CA GLU A 4 10.12 -2.38 -22.73
C GLU A 4 9.19 -3.48 -22.21
N SER A 5 9.28 -4.69 -22.77
CA SER A 5 8.50 -5.84 -22.33
C SER A 5 8.90 -6.30 -20.92
N ILE A 6 10.19 -6.30 -20.64
CA ILE A 6 10.77 -6.59 -19.31
C ILE A 6 10.29 -5.56 -18.29
N ASN A 7 10.38 -4.27 -18.63
CA ASN A 7 9.94 -3.18 -17.74
C ASN A 7 8.43 -3.27 -17.43
N GLU A 8 7.60 -3.59 -18.42
CA GLU A 8 6.16 -3.77 -18.21
C GLU A 8 5.83 -4.92 -17.24
N ILE A 9 6.57 -6.03 -17.31
CA ILE A 9 6.40 -7.13 -16.36
C ILE A 9 6.92 -6.76 -14.98
N GLN A 10 8.04 -6.04 -14.90
CA GLN A 10 8.57 -5.54 -13.62
C GLN A 10 7.59 -4.59 -12.93
N LYS A 11 6.92 -3.70 -13.68
CA LYS A 11 5.85 -2.84 -13.13
C LYS A 11 4.66 -3.65 -12.65
N LEU A 12 4.21 -4.65 -13.42
CA LEU A 12 3.12 -5.55 -13.03
C LEU A 12 3.44 -6.25 -11.71
N ILE A 13 4.63 -6.83 -11.61
CA ILE A 13 5.13 -7.50 -10.40
C ILE A 13 5.25 -6.50 -9.24
N PHE A 14 5.81 -5.32 -9.49
CA PHE A 14 5.96 -4.28 -8.47
C PHE A 14 4.61 -3.89 -7.85
N VAL A 15 3.59 -3.63 -8.68
CA VAL A 15 2.25 -3.30 -8.17
C VAL A 15 1.68 -4.46 -7.36
N SER A 16 1.80 -5.67 -7.89
CA SER A 16 1.22 -6.87 -7.28
C SER A 16 1.79 -7.17 -5.90
N PHE A 17 3.10 -7.00 -5.72
CA PHE A 17 3.81 -7.35 -4.48
C PHE A 17 4.22 -6.11 -3.67
N SER A 18 3.57 -4.96 -3.90
CA SER A 18 3.90 -3.71 -3.21
C SER A 18 3.47 -3.70 -1.74
N GLU A 19 2.30 -4.27 -1.45
CA GLU A 19 1.75 -4.35 -0.10
C GLU A 19 2.17 -5.65 0.61
N ASP A 20 1.95 -6.79 -0.06
CA ASP A 20 2.26 -8.12 0.46
C ASP A 20 3.25 -8.84 -0.45
N LYS A 21 4.32 -9.37 0.16
CA LYS A 21 5.35 -10.15 -0.56
C LYS A 21 4.94 -11.59 -0.84
N ASN A 22 3.92 -12.07 -0.14
CA ASN A 22 3.50 -13.46 -0.15
C ASN A 22 2.03 -13.50 -0.54
N LEU A 23 1.74 -13.91 -1.77
CA LEU A 23 0.39 -13.97 -2.29
C LEU A 23 0.09 -15.38 -2.79
N THR A 24 -1.13 -15.86 -2.58
CA THR A 24 -1.58 -17.09 -3.25
C THR A 24 -1.93 -16.78 -4.71
N ILE A 25 -1.99 -17.82 -5.55
CA ILE A 25 -2.47 -17.67 -6.95
C ILE A 25 -3.87 -17.05 -6.97
N SER A 26 -4.75 -17.47 -6.06
CA SER A 26 -6.11 -16.93 -5.96
C SER A 26 -6.12 -15.46 -5.58
N ASP A 27 -5.20 -15.00 -4.74
CA ASP A 27 -5.10 -13.59 -4.37
C ASP A 27 -4.67 -12.74 -5.55
N LEU A 28 -3.72 -13.24 -6.35
CA LEU A 28 -3.22 -12.56 -7.52
C LEU A 28 -4.27 -12.50 -8.65
N GLU A 29 -5.01 -13.59 -8.86
CA GLU A 29 -6.16 -13.62 -9.78
C GLU A 29 -7.24 -12.63 -9.35
N ARG A 30 -7.58 -12.60 -8.06
CA ARG A 30 -8.56 -11.67 -7.48
C ARG A 30 -8.11 -10.22 -7.59
N LEU A 31 -6.84 -9.93 -7.31
CA LEU A 31 -6.24 -8.60 -7.41
C LEU A 31 -6.33 -8.09 -8.86
N TRP A 32 -5.87 -8.87 -9.84
CA TRP A 32 -5.83 -8.42 -11.23
C TRP A 32 -7.21 -8.35 -11.88
N SER A 33 -8.15 -9.22 -11.50
CA SER A 33 -9.48 -9.29 -12.14
C SER A 33 -10.57 -8.49 -11.45
N LEU A 34 -10.60 -8.44 -10.11
CA LEU A 34 -11.69 -7.81 -9.36
C LEU A 34 -11.29 -6.44 -8.80
N GLU A 35 -10.10 -6.33 -8.20
CA GLU A 35 -9.67 -5.10 -7.56
C GLU A 35 -9.15 -4.08 -8.58
N LEU A 36 -8.21 -4.49 -9.43
CA LEU A 36 -7.61 -3.63 -10.44
C LEU A 36 -8.36 -3.66 -11.78
N GLN A 37 -9.19 -4.69 -12.00
CA GLN A 37 -10.00 -4.86 -13.21
C GLN A 37 -9.22 -4.76 -14.52
N TRP A 38 -7.98 -5.25 -14.53
CA TRP A 38 -7.12 -5.20 -15.70
C TRP A 38 -7.43 -6.29 -16.73
N MET A 39 -8.03 -7.39 -16.29
CA MET A 39 -8.29 -8.58 -17.12
C MET A 39 -9.38 -9.46 -16.50
N MET A 40 -9.87 -10.44 -17.27
CA MET A 40 -10.82 -11.42 -16.74
C MET A 40 -10.13 -12.46 -15.84
N PRO A 41 -10.84 -13.13 -14.92
CA PRO A 41 -10.25 -14.14 -14.03
C PRO A 41 -9.55 -15.28 -14.79
N GLU A 42 -10.12 -15.72 -15.92
CA GLU A 42 -9.55 -16.75 -16.78
C GLU A 42 -8.21 -16.30 -17.39
N GLU A 43 -8.14 -15.04 -17.83
CA GLU A 43 -6.93 -14.43 -18.39
C GLU A 43 -5.85 -14.26 -17.32
N ALA A 44 -6.23 -13.85 -16.11
CA ALA A 44 -5.32 -13.75 -14.97
C ALA A 44 -4.66 -15.09 -14.66
N SER A 45 -5.45 -16.16 -14.57
CA SER A 45 -4.92 -17.51 -14.33
C SER A 45 -3.91 -17.94 -15.39
N LEU A 46 -4.15 -17.57 -16.66
CA LEU A 46 -3.27 -17.89 -17.78
C LEU A 46 -1.97 -17.09 -17.72
N VAL A 47 -2.06 -15.79 -17.43
CA VAL A 47 -0.89 -14.90 -17.29
C VAL A 47 0.00 -15.36 -16.15
N ILE A 48 -0.57 -15.71 -14.98
CA ILE A 48 0.20 -16.20 -13.83
C ILE A 48 0.96 -17.48 -14.20
N LYS A 49 0.30 -18.45 -14.83
CA LYS A 49 0.94 -19.69 -15.30
C LYS A 49 2.10 -19.39 -16.25
N LYS A 50 1.92 -18.45 -17.18
CA LYS A 50 2.97 -18.06 -18.13
C LYS A 50 4.13 -17.34 -17.45
N LEU A 51 3.87 -16.50 -16.44
CA LEU A 51 4.90 -15.82 -15.66
C LEU A 51 5.72 -16.81 -14.80
N ILE A 52 5.07 -17.85 -14.26
CA ILE A 52 5.77 -18.95 -13.59
C ILE A 52 6.64 -19.72 -14.59
N GLN A 53 6.09 -20.10 -15.74
CA GLN A 53 6.81 -20.84 -16.78
C GLN A 53 8.00 -20.07 -17.36
N SER A 54 7.88 -18.74 -17.46
CA SER A 54 8.95 -17.87 -17.97
C SER A 54 9.97 -17.49 -16.90
N GLY A 55 9.79 -17.93 -15.65
CA GLY A 55 10.76 -17.72 -14.56
C GLY A 55 10.68 -16.36 -13.89
N TRP A 56 9.60 -15.61 -14.09
CA TRP A 56 9.37 -14.33 -13.40
C TRP A 56 8.81 -14.51 -11.99
N LEU A 57 8.02 -15.57 -11.80
CA LEU A 57 7.40 -15.93 -10.53
C LEU A 57 7.81 -17.34 -10.12
N VAL A 58 8.08 -17.53 -8.83
CA VAL A 58 8.36 -18.84 -8.22
C VAL A 58 7.16 -19.23 -7.37
N LEU A 59 6.74 -20.49 -7.49
CA LEU A 59 5.67 -21.07 -6.70
C LEU A 59 6.27 -22.01 -5.65
N GLU A 60 6.18 -21.63 -4.37
CA GLU A 60 6.62 -22.45 -3.24
C GLU A 60 5.50 -22.53 -2.20
N ASN A 61 5.16 -23.73 -1.72
CA ASN A 61 4.16 -23.95 -0.67
C ASN A 61 2.81 -23.24 -0.91
N ASN A 62 2.34 -23.24 -2.17
CA ASN A 62 1.11 -22.56 -2.60
C ASN A 62 1.15 -21.01 -2.52
N LEU A 63 2.33 -20.45 -2.30
CA LEU A 63 2.61 -19.01 -2.33
C LEU A 63 3.45 -18.68 -3.56
N VAL A 64 3.17 -17.51 -4.13
CA VAL A 64 3.84 -16.99 -5.31
C VAL A 64 4.78 -15.87 -4.89
N PHE A 65 6.01 -15.93 -5.37
CA PHE A 65 7.07 -14.98 -5.08
C PHE A 65 7.65 -14.40 -6.37
N PRO A 66 7.94 -13.10 -6.44
CA PRO A 66 8.68 -12.54 -7.56
C PRO A 66 10.17 -12.87 -7.46
N VAL A 67 10.78 -13.30 -8.56
CA VAL A 67 12.23 -13.61 -8.60
C VAL A 67 13.08 -12.37 -8.42
N ASN A 68 12.64 -11.25 -9.00
CA ASN A 68 13.27 -9.95 -8.79
C ASN A 68 12.17 -8.89 -8.55
N LEU A 69 12.34 -8.11 -7.49
CA LEU A 69 11.50 -6.97 -7.15
C LEU A 69 12.36 -5.70 -7.15
N ASP A 70 12.56 -5.12 -8.34
CA ASP A 70 13.28 -3.87 -8.50
C ASP A 70 12.40 -2.68 -8.08
N LYS A 71 12.79 -2.02 -6.99
CA LYS A 71 12.07 -0.82 -6.46
C LYS A 71 12.18 0.42 -7.37
N GLN A 72 12.99 0.36 -8.42
CA GLN A 72 13.15 1.46 -9.37
C GLN A 72 12.07 1.46 -10.46
N ASN A 73 11.39 0.33 -10.67
CA ASN A 73 10.39 0.16 -11.73
C ASN A 73 8.97 0.38 -11.20
N PHE A 74 8.73 1.53 -10.58
CA PHE A 74 7.37 1.92 -10.19
C PHE A 74 6.61 2.48 -11.39
N PRO A 75 5.33 2.09 -11.60
CA PRO A 75 4.54 2.62 -12.69
C PRO A 75 4.13 4.09 -12.44
N SER A 76 3.87 4.82 -13.53
CA SER A 76 3.22 6.13 -13.47
C SER A 76 1.77 6.02 -13.01
N LEU A 77 1.23 7.11 -12.46
CA LEU A 77 -0.19 7.16 -12.09
C LEU A 77 -1.09 6.83 -13.30
N GLY A 78 -2.06 5.94 -13.08
CA GLY A 78 -2.99 5.51 -14.13
C GLY A 78 -2.42 4.49 -15.12
N TRP A 79 -1.22 3.95 -14.87
CA TRP A 79 -0.67 2.86 -15.66
C TRP A 79 -1.53 1.58 -15.54
N GLN A 80 -1.61 0.85 -16.64
CA GLN A 80 -2.24 -0.46 -16.76
C GLN A 80 -1.34 -1.37 -17.60
N PRO A 81 -1.31 -2.68 -17.34
CA PRO A 81 -0.44 -3.58 -18.07
C PRO A 81 -0.91 -3.78 -19.50
N MET A 82 0.05 -3.86 -20.42
CA MET A 82 -0.25 -4.22 -21.80
C MET A 82 -0.49 -5.73 -21.93
N LEU A 83 -1.77 -6.14 -22.06
CA LEU A 83 -2.20 -7.55 -22.14
C LEU A 83 -1.39 -8.38 -23.16
N ARG A 84 -1.05 -7.79 -24.31
CA ARG A 84 -0.25 -8.45 -25.36
C ARG A 84 1.13 -8.90 -24.85
N ILE A 85 1.76 -8.08 -24.01
CA ILE A 85 3.11 -8.31 -23.49
C ILE A 85 3.04 -9.35 -22.37
N ILE A 86 2.17 -9.15 -21.40
CA ILE A 86 2.07 -10.03 -20.22
C ILE A 86 1.48 -11.41 -20.55
N SER A 87 0.73 -11.52 -21.66
CA SER A 87 0.25 -12.80 -22.18
C SER A 87 1.34 -13.61 -22.88
N SER A 88 2.48 -13.00 -23.19
CA SER A 88 3.61 -13.68 -23.84
C SER A 88 4.91 -13.14 -23.24
N PRO A 89 5.16 -13.40 -21.94
CA PRO A 89 6.29 -12.82 -21.25
C PRO A 89 7.62 -13.34 -21.84
N PRO A 90 8.64 -12.48 -22.03
CA PRO A 90 9.99 -12.93 -22.34
C PRO A 90 10.51 -13.86 -21.24
N ILE A 91 11.40 -14.79 -21.61
CA ILE A 91 12.07 -15.66 -20.66
C ILE A 91 12.94 -14.80 -19.74
N PHE A 92 12.74 -14.93 -18.43
CA PHE A 92 13.59 -14.29 -17.45
C PHE A 92 14.93 -15.00 -17.42
N ILE A 93 15.97 -14.33 -17.92
CA ILE A 93 17.36 -14.78 -17.79
C ILE A 93 17.96 -13.94 -16.66
N PRO A 94 18.22 -14.52 -15.47
CA PRO A 94 18.94 -13.80 -14.43
C PRO A 94 20.31 -13.44 -14.99
N GLU A 95 20.57 -12.16 -15.19
CA GLU A 95 21.88 -11.68 -15.62
C GLU A 95 22.89 -12.05 -14.53
N SER A 96 23.89 -12.85 -14.89
CA SER A 96 24.84 -13.43 -13.96
C SER A 96 25.66 -12.35 -13.22
N VAL A 97 25.51 -12.28 -11.90
CA VAL A 97 26.51 -11.73 -10.99
C VAL A 97 26.44 -12.51 -9.66
N PRO A 98 27.57 -12.70 -8.97
CA PRO A 98 27.92 -13.95 -8.31
C PRO A 98 27.14 -14.23 -7.04
N SER A 99 26.94 -15.53 -6.83
CA SER A 99 26.67 -16.23 -5.57
C SER A 99 26.85 -15.37 -4.32
N VAL A 100 25.73 -15.01 -3.69
CA VAL A 100 25.73 -14.71 -2.25
C VAL A 100 25.03 -15.88 -1.57
N GLU A 101 25.74 -16.36 -0.57
CA GLU A 101 25.57 -17.62 0.11
C GLU A 101 24.22 -17.74 0.81
N LYS A 102 23.78 -18.98 0.91
CA LYS A 102 22.67 -19.43 1.74
C LYS A 102 23.01 -19.11 3.19
N GLU A 103 22.13 -18.38 3.87
CA GLU A 103 22.04 -18.46 5.32
C GLU A 103 20.63 -18.90 5.69
N ASP A 104 20.53 -20.20 5.92
CA ASP A 104 19.56 -20.78 6.85
C ASP A 104 19.69 -20.05 8.18
N SER A 105 18.60 -19.50 8.70
CA SER A 105 18.48 -19.31 10.14
C SER A 105 17.07 -19.70 10.56
N GLU A 106 17.07 -20.78 11.34
CA GLU A 106 15.93 -21.44 11.94
C GLU A 106 15.07 -20.48 12.75
N SER A 107 13.82 -20.89 12.86
CA SER A 107 12.79 -20.29 13.68
C SER A 107 13.20 -20.30 15.15
N GLU A 108 13.16 -19.14 15.81
CA GLU A 108 12.94 -19.10 17.25
C GLU A 108 11.86 -18.09 17.58
N ILE A 109 10.69 -18.63 17.94
CA ILE A 109 9.55 -17.91 18.49
C ILE A 109 9.95 -17.49 19.89
N VAL A 110 10.17 -16.19 20.11
CA VAL A 110 10.23 -15.61 21.45
C VAL A 110 9.15 -14.54 21.55
N VAL A 111 8.02 -14.94 22.12
CA VAL A 111 6.95 -14.03 22.53
C VAL A 111 7.50 -13.18 23.66
N ASN A 112 7.80 -11.90 23.39
CA ASN A 112 7.98 -10.90 24.43
C ASN A 112 6.94 -9.80 24.25
N VAL A 113 5.98 -9.80 25.18
CA VAL A 113 5.02 -8.73 25.42
C VAL A 113 5.81 -7.51 25.85
N ILE A 114 6.04 -6.57 24.92
CA ILE A 114 6.59 -5.25 25.26
C ILE A 114 5.47 -4.24 25.10
N GLN A 115 5.13 -3.65 26.25
CA GLN A 115 4.16 -2.58 26.40
C GLN A 115 4.55 -1.38 25.54
N SER A 116 3.51 -0.73 25.01
CA SER A 116 3.53 0.53 24.28
C SER A 116 4.47 1.58 24.88
N GLU A 117 5.63 1.80 24.27
CA GLU A 117 6.38 3.05 24.43
C GLU A 117 6.13 3.98 23.25
N LYS A 118 5.58 5.16 23.57
CA LYS A 118 5.46 6.32 22.68
C LYS A 118 6.87 6.81 22.32
N ASN A 119 7.36 6.44 21.14
CA ASN A 119 8.42 7.20 20.47
C ASN A 119 7.77 8.01 19.34
N PRO A 120 7.66 9.36 19.45
CA PRO A 120 7.43 10.16 18.26
C PRO A 120 8.76 10.17 17.50
N SER A 121 8.91 9.33 16.48
CA SER A 121 9.98 9.56 15.52
C SER A 121 9.79 10.98 14.96
N PRO A 122 10.80 11.85 14.94
CA PRO A 122 10.67 13.13 14.30
C PRO A 122 10.55 12.84 12.80
N SER A 123 9.32 12.87 12.29
CA SER A 123 9.10 12.80 10.85
C SER A 123 9.83 13.98 10.23
N LYS A 124 10.73 13.72 9.27
CA LYS A 124 11.44 14.72 8.45
C LYS A 124 10.49 15.45 7.49
N HIS A 125 9.32 15.86 7.96
CA HIS A 125 8.39 16.68 7.21
C HIS A 125 8.40 18.08 7.82
N PRO A 126 8.33 19.13 7.00
CA PRO A 126 8.12 20.48 7.52
C PRO A 126 6.93 20.46 8.49
N PRO A 127 6.99 21.16 9.63
CA PRO A 127 5.86 21.24 10.55
C PRO A 127 4.66 21.76 9.76
N ASP A 128 3.59 20.97 9.73
CA ASP A 128 2.38 21.36 9.03
C ASP A 128 1.76 22.54 9.79
N ARG A 129 1.53 23.66 9.09
CA ARG A 129 1.03 24.93 9.66
C ARG A 129 -0.27 24.72 10.45
N SER A 130 -1.02 23.67 10.14
CA SER A 130 -2.30 23.33 10.75
C SER A 130 -2.16 22.53 12.07
N GLU A 131 -0.97 22.11 12.46
CA GLU A 131 -0.75 21.28 13.66
C GLU A 131 -1.12 22.00 14.96
N SER A 132 -0.91 23.31 15.03
CA SER A 132 -1.26 24.15 16.19
C SER A 132 -2.77 24.16 16.47
N ASN A 133 -3.60 23.95 15.44
CA ASN A 133 -5.05 24.06 15.51
C ASN A 133 -5.75 22.72 15.84
N ILE A 134 -5.00 21.61 15.88
CA ILE A 134 -5.53 20.26 16.11
C ILE A 134 -6.35 20.15 17.42
N PRO A 135 -5.90 20.68 18.58
CA PRO A 135 -6.68 20.59 19.82
C PRO A 135 -8.02 21.33 19.74
N THR A 136 -8.01 22.51 19.09
CA THR A 136 -9.21 23.33 18.87
C THR A 136 -10.20 22.59 17.98
N LEU A 137 -9.70 21.97 16.92
CA LEU A 137 -10.51 21.19 15.98
C LEU A 137 -11.17 19.98 16.65
N ILE A 138 -10.42 19.24 17.48
CA ILE A 138 -10.96 18.10 18.25
C ILE A 138 -12.11 18.57 19.16
N ARG A 139 -11.89 19.66 19.92
CA ARG A 139 -12.90 20.20 20.83
C ARG A 139 -14.14 20.71 20.09
N PHE A 140 -13.96 21.34 18.94
CA PHE A 140 -15.04 21.82 18.08
C PHE A 140 -15.90 20.66 17.59
N ILE A 141 -15.27 19.61 17.03
CA ILE A 141 -15.97 18.43 16.53
C ILE A 141 -16.73 17.76 17.68
N ALA A 142 -16.06 17.47 18.79
CA ALA A 142 -16.68 16.85 19.96
C ALA A 142 -17.93 17.60 20.44
N LYS A 143 -17.84 18.94 20.53
CA LYS A 143 -18.95 19.79 20.96
C LYS A 143 -20.12 19.78 19.97
N LYS A 144 -19.86 19.92 18.67
CA LYS A 144 -20.89 20.01 17.63
C LYS A 144 -21.54 18.65 17.32
N SER A 145 -20.76 17.56 17.34
CA SER A 145 -21.27 16.21 17.08
C SER A 145 -21.72 15.45 18.33
N LYS A 146 -21.59 16.05 19.53
CA LYS A 146 -21.92 15.43 20.83
C LYS A 146 -21.22 14.08 21.07
N ILE A 147 -19.98 13.95 20.60
CA ILE A 147 -19.13 12.77 20.86
C ILE A 147 -17.94 13.16 21.72
N ASP A 148 -17.42 12.23 22.51
CA ASP A 148 -16.28 12.50 23.38
C ASP A 148 -15.00 12.81 22.58
N ASN A 149 -14.13 13.68 23.11
CA ASN A 149 -12.85 14.02 22.49
C ASN A 149 -12.00 12.78 22.18
N ARG A 150 -11.99 11.79 23.08
CA ARG A 150 -11.26 10.53 22.89
C ARG A 150 -11.81 9.76 21.71
N GLU A 151 -13.12 9.78 21.51
CA GLU A 151 -13.79 9.13 20.39
C GLU A 151 -13.48 9.86 19.06
N VAL A 152 -13.45 11.20 19.04
CA VAL A 152 -12.99 11.99 17.88
C VAL A 152 -11.59 11.57 17.46
N VAL A 153 -10.65 11.55 18.42
CA VAL A 153 -9.25 11.18 18.17
C VAL A 153 -9.15 9.73 17.69
N ARG A 154 -9.89 8.81 18.32
CA ARG A 154 -9.89 7.39 17.93
C ARG A 154 -10.41 7.19 16.50
N ARG A 155 -11.45 7.94 16.10
CA ARG A 155 -11.99 7.90 14.72
C ARG A 155 -11.00 8.49 13.71
N ALA A 156 -10.41 9.64 14.03
CA ALA A 156 -9.39 10.25 13.18
C ALA A 156 -8.16 9.35 13.00
N GLN A 157 -7.71 8.69 14.06
CA GLN A 157 -6.61 7.71 13.97
C GLN A 157 -6.97 6.50 13.10
N ARG A 158 -8.20 5.96 13.20
CA ARG A 158 -8.65 4.88 12.32
C ARG A 158 -8.63 5.31 10.85
N LYS A 159 -9.14 6.50 10.54
CA LYS A 159 -9.08 7.08 9.19
C LYS A 159 -7.65 7.20 8.68
N ARG A 160 -6.74 7.69 9.53
CA ARG A 160 -5.32 7.83 9.17
C ARG A 160 -4.67 6.49 8.86
N ARG A 161 -5.03 5.41 9.58
CA ARG A 161 -4.54 4.06 9.30
C ARG A 161 -5.11 3.47 8.01
N SER A 162 -6.38 3.74 7.69
CA SER A 162 -7.03 3.18 6.50
C SER A 162 -6.72 3.94 5.21
N LEU A 163 -6.40 5.24 5.29
CA LEU A 163 -6.18 6.10 4.12
C LEU A 163 -4.71 6.28 3.74
N GLY A 164 -3.77 5.68 4.50
CA GLY A 164 -2.34 5.80 4.25
C GLY A 164 -1.78 7.18 4.66
N PRO A 165 -1.11 7.94 3.76
CA PRO A 165 -0.42 9.18 4.09
C PRO A 165 -1.39 10.38 4.21
N VAL A 166 -2.13 10.46 5.32
CA VAL A 166 -3.04 11.58 5.63
C VAL A 166 -2.60 12.30 6.90
N THR A 167 -2.62 13.64 6.87
CA THR A 167 -2.32 14.50 8.03
C THR A 167 -3.44 14.40 9.07
N LEU A 168 -3.10 14.64 10.35
CA LEU A 168 -4.06 14.47 11.44
C LEU A 168 -5.25 15.44 11.32
N TRP A 169 -5.03 16.69 10.89
CA TRP A 169 -6.11 17.66 10.69
C TRP A 169 -7.04 17.25 9.54
N MET A 170 -6.51 16.67 8.45
CA MET A 170 -7.32 16.17 7.34
C MET A 170 -8.18 14.98 7.79
N ALA A 171 -7.59 14.07 8.57
CA ALA A 171 -8.35 12.97 9.17
C ALA A 171 -9.47 13.48 10.10
N LEU A 172 -9.23 14.55 10.87
CA LEU A 172 -10.24 15.20 11.70
C LEU A 172 -11.33 15.89 10.87
N ALA A 173 -10.97 16.58 9.78
CA ALA A 173 -11.93 17.17 8.85
C ALA A 173 -12.85 16.10 8.23
N LEU A 174 -12.31 14.93 7.90
CA LEU A 174 -13.10 13.80 7.43
C LEU A 174 -14.04 13.26 8.52
N VAL A 175 -13.64 13.24 9.80
CA VAL A 175 -14.56 12.90 10.91
C VAL A 175 -15.66 13.95 11.01
N ALA A 176 -15.34 15.24 10.93
CA ALA A 176 -16.32 16.31 10.98
C ALA A 176 -17.39 16.16 9.87
N ARG A 177 -16.94 15.88 8.64
CA ARG A 177 -17.81 15.61 7.48
C ARG A 177 -18.75 14.43 7.73
N GLU A 178 -18.25 13.33 8.28
CA GLU A 178 -19.07 12.15 8.62
C GLU A 178 -20.10 12.43 9.73
N GLN A 179 -19.80 13.36 10.64
CA GLN A 179 -20.74 13.79 11.68
C GLN A 179 -21.72 14.86 11.17
N GLY A 180 -21.67 15.23 9.89
CA GLY A 180 -22.57 16.21 9.28
C GLY A 180 -22.31 17.66 9.73
N LEU A 181 -21.08 17.99 10.14
CA LEU A 181 -20.69 19.37 10.46
C LEU A 181 -20.51 20.20 9.18
N ASP A 182 -20.71 21.51 9.30
CA ASP A 182 -20.42 22.45 8.23
C ASP A 182 -18.92 22.54 7.97
N MET A 183 -18.52 22.20 6.75
CA MET A 183 -17.12 22.20 6.34
C MET A 183 -16.54 23.61 6.19
N VAL A 184 -17.37 24.64 6.02
CA VAL A 184 -16.93 26.03 6.03
C VAL A 184 -16.40 26.40 7.41
N GLU A 185 -17.17 26.14 8.47
CA GLU A 185 -16.73 26.33 9.87
C GLU A 185 -15.46 25.53 10.21
N VAL A 186 -15.37 24.28 9.72
CA VAL A 186 -14.20 23.41 9.92
C VAL A 186 -12.95 23.98 9.23
N SER A 187 -13.09 24.46 8.00
CA SER A 187 -11.96 25.01 7.22
C SER A 187 -11.37 26.27 7.86
N SER A 188 -12.21 27.17 8.38
CA SER A 188 -11.78 28.37 9.10
C SER A 188 -10.99 28.08 10.37
N LEU A 189 -11.17 26.91 10.97
CA LEU A 189 -10.40 26.47 12.15
C LEU A 189 -9.07 25.81 11.78
N VAL A 190 -8.93 25.29 10.57
CA VAL A 190 -7.69 24.67 10.07
C VAL A 190 -6.73 25.77 9.60
N GLU A 191 -7.22 26.69 8.78
CA GLU A 191 -6.47 27.83 8.25
C GLU A 191 -7.12 29.13 8.75
N PRO A 192 -6.79 29.59 9.97
CA PRO A 192 -7.20 30.91 10.40
C PRO A 192 -6.57 31.95 9.47
N VAL A 193 -7.43 32.74 8.81
CA VAL A 193 -7.07 33.88 7.95
C VAL A 193 -6.21 34.88 8.71
#